data_AF-A0A6M0JD68-F1
#
_entry.id   AF-A0A6M0JD68-F1
#
_cell.length_a   1.000
_cell.length_b   1.000
_cell.length_c   1.000
_cell.angle_alpha   90.00
_cell.angle_beta   90.00
_cell.angle_gamma   90.00
#
_symmetry.space_group_name_H-M   'P 1'
#
loop_
_entity.id
_entity.type
_entity.pdbx_description
1 polymer ?
#
loop_
_entity_poly.entity_id
_entity_poly.type
_entity_poly.pdbx_seq_one_letter_code
_entity_poly.pdbx_strand_id
1 'polypeptide(L)'
;TIAPDTFSARWTGQVQAKYSETYNFYTTSDDGVRLWVNGEQVINKFVNQSPTENTGSIALVAGQKYDIKLEYFDNTVTAVSKLSWSSASQTKEIIPQSQLYSQSDVPPSGNGNGLTAEYYDNIDLTNLKKTRIDATVNFDWGLGSPDSTIAPDTFSARWTGQVQAKYSETYNF
;
A
#
# COMPACT_ATOMS: atom_id res chain seq x y z
N THR A 1 11.85 -4.79 -23.42
CA THR A 1 10.51 -4.94 -24.01
C THR A 1 9.97 -6.30 -23.61
N ILE A 2 8.66 -6.43 -23.40
CA ILE A 2 8.03 -7.73 -23.13
C ILE A 2 7.84 -8.42 -24.50
N ALA A 3 8.13 -9.72 -24.58
CA ALA A 3 7.90 -10.50 -25.79
C ALA A 3 6.39 -10.57 -26.11
N PRO A 4 6.00 -10.77 -27.38
CA PRO A 4 4.58 -10.81 -27.76
C PRO A 4 3.80 -11.92 -27.06
N ASP A 5 4.47 -13.07 -26.82
CA ASP A 5 3.89 -14.29 -26.27
C ASP A 5 4.52 -14.62 -24.90
N THR A 6 3.91 -15.54 -24.16
CA THR A 6 4.44 -16.10 -22.90
C THR A 6 4.70 -15.04 -21.83
N PHE A 7 3.73 -14.15 -21.60
CA PHE A 7 3.83 -13.13 -20.55
C PHE A 7 2.69 -13.23 -19.56
N SER A 8 2.87 -12.59 -18.41
CA SER A 8 1.83 -12.47 -17.40
C SER A 8 1.80 -11.07 -16.83
N ALA A 9 0.65 -10.69 -16.29
CA ALA A 9 0.45 -9.41 -15.65
C ALA A 9 -0.36 -9.60 -14.36
N ARG A 10 -0.04 -8.77 -13.37
CA ARG A 10 -0.78 -8.68 -12.13
C ARG A 10 -1.12 -7.23 -11.87
N TRP A 11 -2.40 -6.95 -11.63
CA TRP A 11 -2.86 -5.66 -11.15
C TRP A 11 -3.35 -5.82 -9.71
N THR A 12 -2.90 -4.92 -8.84
CA THR A 12 -3.32 -4.82 -7.44
C THR A 12 -3.75 -3.39 -7.15
N GLY A 13 -4.69 -3.24 -6.23
CA GLY A 13 -5.21 -1.93 -5.83
C GLY A 13 -6.48 -2.09 -5.03
N GLN A 14 -7.33 -1.08 -5.09
CA GLN A 14 -8.65 -1.11 -4.49
C GLN A 14 -9.73 -0.70 -5.50
N VAL A 15 -10.92 -1.28 -5.35
CA VAL A 15 -12.13 -0.91 -6.09
C VAL A 15 -13.15 -0.31 -5.12
N GLN A 16 -13.89 0.71 -5.55
CA GLN A 16 -14.93 1.35 -4.75
C GLN A 16 -16.27 1.29 -5.48
N ALA A 17 -17.27 0.62 -4.89
CA ALA A 17 -18.61 0.57 -5.46
C ALA A 17 -19.38 1.88 -5.24
N LYS A 18 -20.26 2.24 -6.18
CA LYS A 18 -21.17 3.40 -6.05
C LYS A 18 -22.45 3.06 -5.28
N TYR A 19 -22.83 1.79 -5.27
CA TYR A 19 -24.07 1.30 -4.66
C TYR A 19 -23.78 0.16 -3.68
N SER A 20 -24.62 0.02 -2.66
CA SER A 20 -24.55 -1.10 -1.71
C SER A 20 -25.37 -2.27 -2.26
N GLU A 21 -24.76 -3.09 -3.10
CA GLU A 21 -25.44 -4.13 -3.89
C GLU A 21 -24.54 -5.34 -4.11
N THR A 22 -25.12 -6.44 -4.58
CA THR A 22 -24.33 -7.53 -5.17
C THR A 22 -23.84 -7.11 -6.54
N TYR A 23 -22.51 -6.99 -6.67
CA TYR A 23 -21.86 -6.70 -7.94
C TYR A 23 -21.48 -7.99 -8.65
N ASN A 24 -21.71 -8.03 -9.95
CA ASN A 24 -21.15 -9.02 -10.86
C ASN A 24 -19.90 -8.42 -11.49
N PHE A 25 -18.77 -9.08 -11.31
CA PHE A 25 -17.55 -8.81 -12.05
C PHE A 25 -17.48 -9.70 -13.28
N TYR A 26 -16.91 -9.19 -14.35
CA TYR A 26 -16.71 -9.91 -15.60
C TYR A 26 -15.28 -9.72 -16.08
N THR A 27 -14.64 -10.82 -16.46
CA THR A 27 -13.34 -10.81 -17.13
C THR A 27 -13.50 -11.38 -18.52
N THR A 28 -13.13 -10.65 -19.57
CA THR A 28 -12.89 -11.23 -20.90
C THR A 28 -11.39 -11.43 -21.07
N SER A 29 -10.93 -12.67 -21.17
CA SER A 29 -9.50 -12.96 -21.29
C SER A 29 -9.14 -14.01 -22.34
N ASP A 30 -7.97 -13.83 -22.93
CA ASP A 30 -7.20 -14.75 -23.77
C ASP A 30 -5.73 -14.53 -23.39
N ASP A 31 -5.05 -15.41 -22.65
CA ASP A 31 -5.50 -16.70 -22.13
C ASP A 31 -6.17 -16.56 -20.74
N GLY A 32 -5.51 -17.03 -19.68
CA GLY A 32 -6.12 -17.31 -18.38
C GLY A 32 -6.16 -16.12 -17.44
N VAL A 33 -7.14 -16.14 -16.53
CA VAL A 33 -7.41 -15.05 -15.58
C VAL A 33 -7.84 -15.55 -14.20
N ARG A 34 -7.42 -14.85 -13.15
CA ARG A 34 -7.94 -14.97 -11.78
C ARG A 34 -8.27 -13.59 -11.22
N LEU A 35 -9.41 -13.48 -10.54
CA LEU A 35 -9.84 -12.25 -9.89
C LEU A 35 -10.15 -12.51 -8.42
N TRP A 36 -9.60 -11.67 -7.55
CA TRP A 36 -9.96 -11.56 -6.15
C TRP A 36 -10.52 -10.17 -5.86
N VAL A 37 -11.56 -10.12 -5.04
CA VAL A 37 -12.14 -8.89 -4.50
C VAL A 37 -12.31 -9.08 -2.99
N ASN A 38 -11.81 -8.15 -2.18
CA ASN A 38 -11.78 -8.27 -0.72
C ASN A 38 -11.13 -9.57 -0.21
N GLY A 39 -10.11 -10.06 -0.92
CA GLY A 39 -9.45 -11.34 -0.64
C GLY A 39 -10.21 -12.60 -1.10
N GLU A 40 -11.49 -12.48 -1.48
CA GLU A 40 -12.30 -13.59 -1.98
C GLU A 40 -12.06 -13.85 -3.47
N GLN A 41 -11.82 -15.09 -3.86
CA GLN A 41 -11.57 -15.46 -5.26
C GLN A 41 -12.89 -15.61 -6.04
N VAL A 42 -13.31 -14.54 -6.72
CA VAL A 42 -14.58 -14.50 -7.46
C VAL A 42 -14.50 -15.13 -8.86
N ILE A 43 -13.31 -15.16 -9.49
CA ILE A 43 -13.09 -15.82 -10.79
C ILE A 43 -11.79 -16.63 -10.75
N ASN A 44 -11.84 -17.89 -11.21
CA ASN A 44 -10.68 -18.77 -11.31
C ASN A 44 -10.65 -19.54 -12.63
N LYS A 45 -10.04 -18.96 -13.66
CA LYS A 45 -9.97 -19.51 -15.02
C LYS A 45 -8.55 -19.37 -15.58
N PHE A 46 -7.59 -19.97 -14.89
CA PHE A 46 -6.17 -19.87 -15.22
C PHE A 46 -5.73 -21.01 -16.15
N VAL A 47 -6.29 -21.02 -17.37
CA VAL A 47 -6.07 -22.04 -18.41
C VAL A 47 -5.87 -21.37 -19.77
N ASN A 48 -5.29 -22.08 -20.73
CA ASN A 48 -5.23 -21.61 -22.12
C ASN A 48 -6.65 -21.59 -22.71
N GLN A 49 -7.04 -20.49 -23.33
CA GLN A 49 -8.39 -20.27 -23.84
C GLN A 49 -8.40 -19.13 -24.85
N SER A 50 -9.25 -19.21 -25.88
CA SER A 50 -9.59 -18.06 -26.72
C SER A 50 -10.38 -17.00 -25.91
N PRO A 51 -10.64 -15.79 -26.46
CA PRO A 51 -11.26 -14.70 -25.71
C PRO A 51 -12.61 -15.12 -25.12
N THR A 52 -12.63 -15.34 -23.81
CA THR A 52 -13.79 -15.89 -23.09
C THR A 52 -14.18 -14.99 -21.94
N GLU A 53 -15.47 -14.68 -21.85
CA GLU A 53 -16.02 -13.96 -20.71
C GLU A 53 -16.36 -14.92 -19.56
N ASN A 54 -15.85 -14.61 -18.37
CA ASN A 54 -16.17 -15.28 -17.12
C ASN A 54 -16.75 -14.28 -16.13
N THR A 55 -17.62 -14.74 -15.24
CA THR A 55 -18.29 -13.88 -14.25
C THR A 55 -18.20 -14.47 -12.85
N GLY A 56 -18.17 -13.58 -11.85
CA GLY A 56 -18.21 -13.88 -10.43
C GLY A 56 -18.88 -12.74 -9.69
N SER A 57 -19.42 -12.99 -8.50
CA SER A 57 -20.26 -12.01 -7.79
C SER A 57 -19.81 -11.85 -6.34
N ILE A 58 -19.96 -10.64 -5.80
CA ILE A 58 -19.69 -10.32 -4.40
C ILE A 58 -20.55 -9.13 -3.95
N ALA A 59 -20.98 -9.13 -2.69
CA ALA A 59 -21.68 -8.00 -2.09
C ALA A 59 -20.68 -6.88 -1.71
N LEU A 60 -20.95 -5.66 -2.15
CA LEU A 60 -20.13 -4.49 -1.85
C LEU A 60 -20.98 -3.40 -1.18
N VAL A 61 -20.35 -2.59 -0.34
CA VAL A 61 -20.97 -1.41 0.29
C VAL A 61 -20.55 -0.15 -0.47
N ALA A 62 -21.51 0.74 -0.76
CA ALA A 62 -21.27 2.01 -1.44
C ALA A 62 -20.20 2.84 -0.71
N GLY A 63 -19.23 3.37 -1.46
CA GLY A 63 -18.18 4.23 -0.93
C GLY A 63 -17.09 3.50 -0.15
N GLN A 64 -17.24 2.22 0.19
CA GLN A 64 -16.17 1.43 0.80
C GLN A 64 -15.17 0.98 -0.29
N LYS A 65 -13.88 1.10 0.02
CA LYS A 65 -12.81 0.55 -0.82
C LYS A 65 -12.53 -0.89 -0.41
N TYR A 66 -12.42 -1.76 -1.40
CA TYR A 66 -12.08 -3.17 -1.22
C TYR A 66 -10.84 -3.49 -2.04
N ASP A 67 -9.95 -4.31 -1.49
CA ASP A 67 -8.79 -4.78 -2.25
C ASP A 67 -9.24 -5.54 -3.50
N ILE A 68 -8.57 -5.30 -4.62
CA ILE A 68 -8.80 -6.01 -5.88
C ILE A 68 -7.47 -6.51 -6.41
N LYS A 69 -7.45 -7.76 -6.86
CA LYS A 69 -6.29 -8.38 -7.50
C LYS A 69 -6.74 -9.11 -8.75
N LEU A 70 -6.16 -8.76 -9.90
CA LEU A 70 -6.34 -9.47 -11.16
C LEU A 70 -5.01 -10.06 -11.58
N GLU A 71 -4.97 -11.37 -11.79
CA GLU A 71 -3.84 -12.07 -12.41
C GLU A 71 -4.24 -12.56 -13.79
N TYR A 72 -3.36 -12.38 -14.76
CA TYR A 72 -3.58 -12.72 -16.16
C TYR A 72 -2.31 -13.32 -16.74
N PHE A 73 -2.46 -14.24 -17.69
CA PHE A 73 -1.36 -14.64 -18.57
C PHE A 73 -1.81 -14.74 -20.01
N ASP A 74 -0.85 -14.54 -20.90
CA ASP A 74 -0.91 -14.83 -22.32
C ASP A 74 0.15 -15.88 -22.63
N ASN A 75 -0.23 -16.93 -23.36
CA ASN A 75 0.69 -17.97 -23.77
C ASN A 75 1.10 -17.79 -25.23
N THR A 76 0.14 -17.61 -26.15
CA THR A 76 0.43 -17.47 -27.59
C THR A 76 -0.62 -16.65 -28.34
N VAL A 77 -0.19 -15.98 -29.40
CA VAL A 77 -1.01 -15.36 -30.45
C VAL A 77 -1.78 -14.12 -29.99
N THR A 78 -2.94 -14.27 -29.35
CA THR A 78 -3.87 -13.16 -29.09
C THR A 78 -4.00 -12.86 -27.61
N ALA A 79 -3.45 -11.72 -27.17
CA ALA A 79 -3.60 -11.26 -25.80
C ALA A 79 -4.86 -10.39 -25.61
N VAL A 80 -5.80 -10.83 -24.75
CA VAL A 80 -6.96 -10.03 -24.32
C VAL A 80 -7.09 -10.07 -22.81
N SER A 81 -7.29 -8.91 -22.18
CA SER A 81 -7.71 -8.81 -20.78
C SER A 81 -8.60 -7.58 -20.59
N LYS A 82 -9.87 -7.80 -20.22
CA LYS A 82 -10.86 -6.75 -19.95
C LYS A 82 -11.56 -7.04 -18.64
N LEU A 83 -11.71 -6.02 -17.78
CA LEU A 83 -12.43 -6.10 -16.52
C LEU A 83 -13.62 -5.14 -16.53
N SER A 84 -14.82 -5.69 -16.38
CA SER A 84 -16.07 -4.92 -16.28
C SER A 84 -16.89 -5.36 -15.07
N TRP A 85 -17.89 -4.57 -14.71
CA TRP A 85 -18.79 -4.89 -13.59
C TRP A 85 -20.23 -4.45 -13.88
N SER A 86 -21.19 -4.98 -13.15
CA SER A 86 -22.59 -4.53 -13.13
C SER A 86 -23.21 -4.80 -11.76
N SER A 87 -24.33 -4.14 -11.47
CA SER A 87 -25.19 -4.39 -10.30
C SER A 87 -26.63 -4.00 -10.64
N ALA A 88 -27.55 -3.99 -9.68
CA ALA A 88 -28.94 -3.60 -9.93
C ALA A 88 -29.06 -2.15 -10.41
N SER A 89 -28.24 -1.25 -9.85
CA SER A 89 -28.19 0.18 -10.20
C SER A 89 -27.02 0.56 -11.11
N GLN A 90 -26.14 -0.39 -11.44
CA GLN A 90 -24.97 -0.18 -12.29
C GLN A 90 -25.11 -0.99 -13.59
N THR A 91 -25.36 -0.31 -14.70
CA THR A 91 -25.27 -0.93 -16.04
C THR A 91 -23.86 -1.48 -16.26
N LYS A 92 -23.76 -2.61 -16.98
CA LYS A 92 -22.47 -3.24 -17.27
C LYS A 92 -21.54 -2.28 -17.99
N GLU A 93 -20.39 -1.99 -17.39
CA GLU A 93 -19.35 -1.13 -17.97
C GLU A 93 -17.94 -1.62 -17.58
N ILE A 94 -16.93 -1.24 -18.37
CA ILE A 94 -15.53 -1.33 -17.92
C ILE A 94 -15.41 -0.57 -16.61
N ILE A 95 -14.77 -1.16 -15.60
CA ILE A 95 -14.64 -0.50 -14.31
C ILE A 95 -13.87 0.82 -14.54
N PRO A 96 -14.50 1.98 -14.32
CA PRO A 96 -13.89 3.24 -14.71
C PRO A 96 -12.74 3.56 -13.76
N GLN A 97 -11.72 4.26 -14.27
CA GLN A 97 -10.55 4.68 -13.49
C GLN A 97 -10.94 5.39 -12.19
N SER A 98 -12.03 6.15 -12.18
CA SER A 98 -12.51 6.85 -10.97
C SER A 98 -12.94 5.93 -9.82
N GLN A 99 -13.12 4.63 -10.07
CA GLN A 99 -13.44 3.61 -9.05
C GLN A 99 -12.26 2.67 -8.78
N LEU A 100 -11.10 2.90 -9.39
CA LEU A 100 -9.89 2.11 -9.21
C LEU A 100 -8.80 2.96 -8.55
N TYR A 101 -8.24 2.45 -7.47
CA TYR A 101 -7.21 3.11 -6.70
C TYR A 101 -5.96 2.24 -6.71
N SER A 102 -4.88 2.71 -7.31
CA SER A 102 -3.59 2.02 -7.17
C SER A 102 -3.13 2.10 -5.72
N GLN A 103 -2.58 0.99 -5.20
CA GLN A 103 -1.68 1.10 -4.07
C GLN A 103 -0.47 1.89 -4.57
N SER A 104 -0.21 3.04 -3.95
CA SER A 104 0.98 3.81 -4.29
C SER A 104 2.18 3.09 -3.69
N ASP A 105 2.96 2.40 -4.53
CA ASP A 105 4.33 1.99 -4.22
C ASP A 105 5.28 3.20 -4.15
N VAL A 106 4.73 4.42 -4.33
CA VAL A 106 5.37 5.65 -3.88
C VAL A 106 4.98 5.82 -2.41
N PRO A 107 5.87 5.45 -1.48
CA PRO A 107 5.88 5.95 -0.14
C PRO A 107 5.34 7.37 -0.03
N PRO A 108 4.50 7.68 0.97
CA PRO A 108 4.37 9.07 1.38
C PRO A 108 5.78 9.63 1.56
N SER A 109 6.16 10.62 0.75
CA SER A 109 7.38 11.39 1.00
C SER A 109 7.12 12.15 2.30
N GLY A 110 7.58 11.60 3.42
CA GLY A 110 7.42 12.25 4.71
C GLY A 110 8.10 13.62 4.68
N ASN A 111 7.41 14.63 5.18
CA ASN A 111 7.95 15.98 5.37
C ASN A 111 8.51 16.16 6.79
N GLY A 112 8.89 15.06 7.44
CA GLY A 112 9.45 15.06 8.79
C GLY A 112 10.75 15.87 8.85
N ASN A 113 10.94 16.59 9.96
CA ASN A 113 12.09 17.47 10.19
C ASN A 113 12.93 17.07 11.42
N GLY A 114 12.62 15.92 12.03
CA GLY A 114 13.33 15.39 13.20
C GLY A 114 12.43 15.20 14.42
N LEU A 115 13.06 14.90 15.55
CA LEU A 115 12.41 14.79 16.86
C LEU A 115 12.87 15.93 17.77
N THR A 116 11.99 16.37 18.67
CA THR A 116 12.39 17.30 19.74
C THR A 116 13.21 16.54 20.76
N ALA A 117 14.47 16.93 20.90
CA ALA A 117 15.44 16.35 21.82
C ALA A 117 15.61 17.26 23.04
N GLU A 118 15.46 16.67 24.22
CA GLU A 118 15.78 17.27 25.51
C GLU A 118 16.99 16.55 26.10
N TYR A 119 18.03 17.30 26.47
CA TYR A 119 19.28 16.78 27.02
C TYR A 119 19.49 17.28 28.44
N TYR A 120 19.78 16.34 29.34
CA TYR A 120 19.83 16.54 30.78
C TYR A 120 21.22 16.19 31.32
N ASP A 121 21.73 16.99 32.25
CA ASP A 121 23.03 16.80 32.91
C ASP A 121 22.85 16.02 34.23
N ASN A 122 22.18 14.88 34.09
CA ASN A 122 22.03 13.79 35.05
C ASN A 122 21.35 12.61 34.34
N ILE A 123 21.31 11.43 34.96
CA ILE A 123 20.79 10.20 34.34
C ILE A 123 19.27 10.00 34.46
N ASP A 124 18.58 10.83 35.24
CA ASP A 124 17.17 10.63 35.64
C ASP A 124 16.18 11.59 34.95
N LEU A 125 16.64 12.33 33.93
CA LEU A 125 15.84 13.26 33.12
C LEU A 125 15.25 14.45 33.92
N THR A 126 15.97 15.00 34.90
CA THR A 126 15.48 16.16 35.69
C THR A 126 16.30 17.45 35.54
N ASN A 127 17.61 17.38 35.23
CA ASN A 127 18.48 18.56 35.10
C ASN A 127 18.62 19.00 33.64
N LEU A 128 17.55 19.54 33.05
CA LEU A 128 17.52 19.94 31.63
C LEU A 128 18.55 21.03 31.33
N LYS A 129 19.40 20.82 30.32
CA LYS A 129 20.40 21.80 29.83
C LYS A 129 20.12 22.30 28.43
N LYS A 130 19.63 21.44 27.53
CA LYS A 130 19.45 21.78 26.13
C LYS A 130 18.18 21.19 25.55
N THR A 131 17.48 21.99 24.75
CA THR A 131 16.41 21.53 23.87
C THR A 131 16.77 21.91 22.43
N ARG A 132 16.63 20.96 21.48
CA ARG A 132 16.78 21.22 20.04
C ARG A 132 15.99 20.22 19.21
N ILE A 133 15.93 20.44 17.90
CA ILE A 133 15.45 19.43 16.95
C ILE A 133 16.65 18.63 16.47
N ASP A 134 16.62 17.33 16.70
CA ASP A 134 17.57 16.39 16.10
C ASP A 134 16.94 15.79 14.85
N ALA A 135 17.58 15.99 13.69
CA ALA A 135 17.08 15.50 12.39
C ALA A 135 16.94 13.97 12.36
N THR A 136 17.79 13.26 13.10
CA THR A 136 17.78 11.81 13.27
C THR A 136 18.20 11.45 14.71
N VAL A 137 17.83 10.25 15.18
CA VAL A 137 18.39 9.66 16.40
C VAL A 137 19.49 8.68 15.97
N ASN A 138 20.68 9.22 15.71
CA ASN A 138 21.84 8.44 15.27
C ASN A 138 23.12 9.13 15.76
N PHE A 139 23.46 8.91 17.03
CA PHE A 139 24.56 9.61 17.69
C PHE A 139 25.55 8.62 18.30
N ASP A 140 26.83 8.87 18.04
CA ASP A 140 27.95 8.26 18.76
C ASP A 140 28.72 9.40 19.43
N TRP A 141 28.45 9.62 20.72
CA TRP A 141 29.09 10.70 21.48
C TRP A 141 30.50 10.35 21.96
N GLY A 142 30.94 9.09 21.83
CA GLY A 142 32.23 8.63 22.35
C GLY A 142 32.43 8.99 23.83
N LEU A 143 33.51 9.71 24.13
CA LEU A 143 33.83 10.23 25.48
C LEU A 143 33.26 11.64 25.74
N GLY A 144 32.35 12.11 24.88
CA GLY A 144 31.80 13.46 24.91
C GLY A 144 30.34 13.51 25.31
N SER A 145 29.77 14.72 25.20
CA SER A 145 28.36 15.01 25.49
C SER A 145 27.71 15.75 24.32
N PRO A 146 26.37 15.78 24.24
CA PRO A 146 25.63 16.43 23.14
C PRO A 146 25.75 17.96 23.08
N ASP A 147 26.27 18.58 24.14
CA ASP A 147 26.49 20.03 24.28
C ASP A 147 27.58 20.27 25.35
N SER A 148 28.43 21.30 25.17
CA SER A 148 29.55 21.59 26.08
C SER A 148 29.12 22.00 27.49
N THR A 149 27.84 22.31 27.70
CA THR A 149 27.25 22.60 29.01
C THR A 149 26.86 21.36 29.82
N ILE A 150 27.09 20.16 29.27
CA ILE A 150 26.74 18.86 29.87
C ILE A 150 28.03 18.07 30.12
N ALA A 151 28.16 17.47 31.30
CA ALA A 151 29.31 16.65 31.64
C ALA A 151 29.36 15.33 30.82
N PRO A 152 30.55 14.84 30.43
CA PRO A 152 30.70 13.75 29.45
C PRO A 152 30.18 12.36 29.86
N ASP A 153 29.83 12.09 31.12
CA ASP A 153 29.58 10.70 31.56
C ASP A 153 28.23 10.46 32.26
N THR A 154 27.49 11.52 32.61
CA THR A 154 26.29 11.38 33.46
C THR A 154 25.11 12.15 32.91
N PHE A 155 24.87 12.03 31.60
CA PHE A 155 23.74 12.70 30.95
C PHE A 155 22.64 11.71 30.54
N SER A 156 21.45 12.25 30.30
CA SER A 156 20.33 11.52 29.73
C SER A 156 19.65 12.37 28.66
N ALA A 157 18.88 11.73 27.79
CA ALA A 157 18.21 12.41 26.68
C ALA A 157 16.81 11.83 26.46
N ARG A 158 15.88 12.68 26.03
CA ARG A 158 14.51 12.32 25.66
C ARG A 158 14.19 12.89 24.29
N TRP A 159 13.79 12.01 23.37
CA TRP A 159 13.25 12.41 22.07
C TRP A 159 11.74 12.25 22.06
N THR A 160 11.02 13.26 21.56
CA THR A 160 9.57 13.25 21.43
C THR A 160 9.15 13.74 20.04
N GLY A 161 8.09 13.16 19.49
CA GLY A 161 7.55 13.52 18.19
C GLY A 161 6.64 12.45 17.62
N GLN A 162 6.54 12.42 16.29
CA GLN A 162 5.70 11.49 15.54
C GLN A 162 6.55 10.76 14.50
N VAL A 163 6.18 9.51 14.22
CA VAL A 163 6.73 8.73 13.12
C VAL A 163 5.63 8.58 12.07
N GLN A 164 5.96 8.89 10.81
CA GLN A 164 5.12 8.55 9.67
C GLN A 164 5.66 7.28 9.02
N ALA A 165 4.93 6.18 9.14
CA ALA A 165 5.28 4.93 8.48
C ALA A 165 5.25 5.09 6.96
N LYS A 166 6.21 4.45 6.30
CA LYS A 166 6.37 4.50 4.85
C LYS A 166 5.42 3.53 4.13
N TYR A 167 5.13 2.42 4.79
CA TYR A 167 4.31 1.31 4.31
C TYR A 167 3.36 0.84 5.42
N SER A 168 2.27 0.18 5.04
CA SER A 168 1.32 -0.44 5.97
C SER A 168 1.74 -1.86 6.29
N GLU A 169 2.74 -2.01 7.16
CA GLU A 169 3.31 -3.31 7.55
C GLU A 169 3.76 -3.31 9.01
N THR A 170 4.24 -4.46 9.48
CA THR A 170 4.83 -4.57 10.82
C THR A 170 6.26 -4.04 10.81
N TYR A 171 6.55 -3.04 11.64
CA TYR A 171 7.89 -2.50 11.85
C TYR A 171 8.50 -3.07 13.13
N ASN A 172 9.80 -3.42 13.07
CA ASN A 172 10.61 -3.72 14.24
C ASN A 172 11.50 -2.52 14.53
N PHE A 173 11.55 -2.10 15.80
CA PHE A 173 12.37 -0.99 16.29
C PHE A 173 13.40 -1.50 17.29
#